data_AF-A0A089PBW0-F1
#
_entry.id   AF-A0A089PBW0-F1
#
_cell.length_a   1.000
_cell.length_b   1.000
_cell.length_c   1.000
_cell.angle_alpha   90.00
_cell.angle_beta   90.00
_cell.angle_gamma   90.00
#
_symmetry.space_group_name_H-M   'P 1'
#
loop_
_entity.id
_entity.type
_entity.pdbx_description
1 polymer ?
#
loop_
_entity_poly.entity_id
_entity_poly.type
_entity_poly.pdbx_seq_one_letter_code
_entity_poly.pdbx_strand_id
1 'polypeptide(L)'
;MDKENETNWKKSLDNILIYNLYILIIGSLFLAFSFILSVNGKPYFYNLFQKLWYPVFIPSLSLFFTAILVESVINSLVDRQNK
;
A
#
# COMPACT_ATOMS: atom_id res chain seq x y z
N MET A 1 -4.33 30.45 11.65
CA MET A 1 -2.99 29.99 11.22
C MET A 1 -2.70 28.76 12.06
N ASP A 2 -3.43 27.67 11.82
CA ASP A 2 -3.61 26.64 12.86
C ASP A 2 -3.35 25.26 12.24
N LYS A 3 -2.18 24.69 12.56
CA LYS A 3 -1.85 23.25 12.54
C LYS A 3 -0.37 23.00 12.88
N GLU A 4 0.19 23.75 13.82
CA GLU A 4 1.59 23.56 14.23
C GLU A 4 1.63 22.69 15.49
N ASN A 5 1.26 21.41 15.36
CA ASN A 5 1.54 20.31 16.31
C ASN A 5 1.06 18.95 15.74
N GLU A 6 1.29 18.68 14.45
CA GLU A 6 1.33 17.26 14.06
C GLU A 6 2.53 16.63 14.75
N THR A 7 2.25 15.74 15.70
CA THR A 7 3.28 15.01 16.45
C THR A 7 4.18 14.32 15.44
N ASN A 8 5.50 14.53 15.51
CA ASN A 8 6.48 14.00 14.55
C ASN A 8 6.28 12.52 14.17
N TRP A 9 5.72 11.74 15.09
CA TRP A 9 5.36 10.34 14.90
C TRP A 9 4.25 10.09 13.86
N LYS A 10 3.19 10.91 13.84
CA LYS A 10 2.10 10.80 12.84
C LYS A 10 2.62 11.03 11.43
N LYS A 11 3.36 12.13 11.25
CA LYS A 11 4.01 12.45 9.98
C LYS A 11 4.97 11.34 9.50
N SER A 12 5.69 10.71 10.43
CA SER A 12 6.53 9.56 10.11
C SER A 12 5.73 8.35 9.65
N LEU A 13 4.59 8.05 10.28
CA LEU A 13 3.70 6.95 9.88
C LEU A 13 3.07 7.21 8.51
N ASP A 14 2.61 8.43 8.26
CA ASP A 14 2.03 8.82 6.98
C ASP A 14 3.06 8.70 5.85
N ASN A 15 4.31 9.11 6.10
CA ASN A 15 5.39 8.91 5.15
C ASN A 15 5.65 7.42 4.86
N ILE A 16 5.63 6.55 5.88
CA ILE A 16 5.76 5.10 5.71
C ILE A 16 4.61 4.55 4.84
N LEU A 17 3.37 4.98 5.10
CA LEU A 17 2.19 4.60 4.32
C LEU A 17 2.30 5.05 2.85
N ILE A 18 2.81 6.25 2.62
CA ILE A 18 3.07 6.78 1.27
C ILE A 18 4.15 5.94 0.56
N TYR A 19 5.27 5.62 1.21
CA TYR A 19 6.28 4.74 0.63
C TYR A 19 5.72 3.34 0.34
N ASN A 20 4.90 2.81 1.24
CA ASN A 20 4.21 1.55 1.04
C ASN A 20 3.32 1.57 -0.22
N LEU A 21 2.58 2.66 -0.43
CA LEU A 21 1.77 2.86 -1.63
C LEU A 21 2.65 2.88 -2.90
N TYR A 22 3.80 3.56 -2.87
CA TYR A 22 4.72 3.55 -4.01
C TYR A 22 5.24 2.15 -4.35
N ILE A 23 5.55 1.33 -3.34
CA ILE A 23 5.95 -0.08 -3.55
C ILE A 23 4.85 -0.84 -4.28
N LEU A 24 3.58 -0.66 -3.90
CA LEU A 24 2.44 -1.30 -4.54
C LEU A 24 2.25 -0.85 -5.99
N ILE A 25 2.40 0.44 -6.28
CA ILE A 25 2.27 0.98 -7.65
C ILE A 25 3.38 0.43 -8.55
N ILE A 26 4.64 0.51 -8.10
CA ILE A 26 5.79 0.00 -8.85
C ILE A 26 5.65 -1.52 -9.05
N GLY A 27 5.25 -2.23 -8.00
CA GLY A 27 4.97 -3.66 -8.05
C GLY A 27 3.90 -4.04 -9.07
N SER A 28 2.82 -3.28 -9.14
CA SER A 28 1.74 -3.50 -10.10
C SER A 28 2.21 -3.33 -11.55
N LEU A 29 2.98 -2.27 -11.83
CA LEU A 29 3.58 -2.06 -13.16
C LEU A 29 4.55 -3.19 -13.51
N PHE A 30 5.39 -3.60 -12.56
CA PHE A 30 6.33 -4.70 -12.73
C PHE A 30 5.63 -6.05 -12.94
N LEU A 31 4.50 -6.29 -12.26
CA LEU A 31 3.65 -7.46 -12.50
C LEU A 31 3.11 -7.47 -13.92
N ALA A 32 2.49 -6.36 -14.37
CA ALA A 32 1.94 -6.28 -15.72
C ALA A 32 3.01 -6.56 -16.79
N PHE A 33 4.19 -5.93 -16.66
CA PHE A 33 5.32 -6.14 -17.55
C PHE A 33 5.84 -7.59 -17.51
N SER A 34 6.05 -8.13 -16.33
CA SER A 34 6.58 -9.49 -16.15
C SER A 34 5.61 -10.56 -16.64
N PHE A 35 4.30 -10.33 -16.47
CA PHE A 35 3.24 -11.21 -16.98
C PHE A 35 3.27 -11.28 -18.51
N ILE A 36 3.34 -10.13 -19.19
CA ILE A 36 3.43 -10.08 -20.66
C ILE A 36 4.66 -10.87 -21.14
N LEU A 37 5.82 -10.66 -20.52
CA LEU A 37 7.04 -11.41 -20.85
C LEU A 37 6.91 -12.92 -20.59
N SER A 38 6.23 -13.31 -19.52
CA SER A 38 5.98 -14.71 -19.20
C SER A 38 5.12 -15.40 -20.25
N VAL A 39 4.06 -14.73 -20.73
CA VAL A 39 3.22 -15.24 -21.82
C VAL A 39 4.00 -15.40 -23.12
N ASN A 40 5.04 -14.59 -23.33
CA ASN A 40 5.98 -14.69 -24.46
C ASN A 40 7.13 -15.71 -24.22
N GLY A 41 7.02 -16.57 -23.21
CA GLY A 41 7.99 -17.65 -22.94
C GLY A 41 9.23 -17.23 -22.14
N LYS A 42 9.27 -16.01 -21.58
CA LYS A 42 10.37 -15.53 -20.71
C LYS A 42 9.86 -15.32 -19.26
N PRO A 43 9.71 -16.39 -18.46
CA PRO A 43 9.07 -16.33 -17.14
C PRO A 43 9.96 -15.77 -16.02
N TYR A 44 11.22 -15.42 -16.29
CA TYR A 44 12.20 -15.04 -15.27
C TYR A 44 11.70 -13.93 -14.33
N PHE A 45 11.21 -12.82 -14.89
CA PHE A 45 10.71 -11.69 -14.11
C PHE A 45 9.42 -12.02 -13.34
N TYR A 46 8.58 -12.87 -13.92
CA TYR A 46 7.34 -13.29 -13.29
C TYR A 46 7.61 -14.20 -12.10
N ASN A 47 8.58 -15.12 -12.22
CA ASN A 47 9.04 -15.94 -11.10
C ASN A 47 9.69 -15.10 -9.99
N LEU A 48 10.43 -14.04 -10.35
CA LEU A 48 10.95 -13.09 -9.36
C LEU A 48 9.81 -12.37 -8.64
N PHE A 49 8.80 -11.90 -9.36
CA PHE A 49 7.62 -11.28 -8.77
C PHE A 49 6.91 -12.23 -7.79
N GLN A 50 6.70 -13.50 -8.18
CA GLN A 50 6.11 -14.52 -7.32
C GLN A 50 6.92 -14.73 -6.03
N LYS A 51 8.26 -14.72 -6.12
CA LYS A 51 9.12 -14.82 -4.92
C LYS A 51 9.00 -13.60 -4.01
N LEU A 52 8.81 -12.41 -4.58
CA LEU A 52 8.59 -11.16 -3.82
C LEU A 52 7.15 -11.01 -3.31
N TRP A 53 6.20 -11.79 -3.84
CA TRP A 53 4.78 -11.72 -3.49
C TRP A 53 4.53 -11.86 -1.99
N TYR A 54 4.97 -12.97 -1.40
CA TYR A 54 4.80 -13.22 0.03
C TYR A 54 5.59 -12.26 0.94
N PRO A 55 6.90 -12.03 0.74
CA PRO A 55 7.68 -11.22 1.68
C PRO A 55 7.47 -9.71 1.54
N VAL A 56 7.02 -9.21 0.38
CA VAL A 56 6.90 -7.77 0.11
C VAL A 56 5.45 -7.38 -0.13
N PHE A 57 4.81 -7.93 -1.17
CA PHE A 57 3.51 -7.43 -1.62
C PHE A 57 2.36 -7.77 -0.67
N ILE A 58 2.34 -8.98 -0.10
CA ILE A 58 1.31 -9.38 0.88
C ILE A 58 1.33 -8.47 2.12
N PRO A 59 2.47 -8.23 2.81
CA PRO A 59 2.54 -7.28 3.91
C PRO A 59 2.14 -5.86 3.50
N SER A 60 2.62 -5.38 2.35
CA SER A 60 2.31 -4.03 1.87
C SER A 60 0.84 -3.81 1.57
N LEU A 61 0.18 -4.78 0.91
CA LEU A 61 -1.26 -4.76 0.66
C LEU A 61 -2.03 -4.79 1.97
N SER A 62 -1.64 -5.67 2.90
CA SER A 62 -2.31 -5.80 4.20
C SER A 62 -2.24 -4.49 4.99
N LEU A 63 -1.07 -3.85 5.03
CA LEU A 63 -0.87 -2.57 5.70
C LEU A 63 -1.71 -1.46 5.07
N PHE A 64 -1.74 -1.40 3.73
CA PHE A 64 -2.54 -0.42 2.99
C PHE A 64 -4.04 -0.57 3.25
N PHE A 65 -4.58 -1.78 3.12
CA PHE A 65 -6.00 -2.04 3.38
C PHE A 65 -6.37 -1.81 4.84
N THR A 66 -5.50 -2.20 5.78
CA THR A 66 -5.73 -1.95 7.21
C THR A 66 -5.83 -0.46 7.49
N ALA A 67 -4.94 0.37 6.93
CA ALA A 67 -4.99 1.81 7.10
C ALA A 67 -6.30 2.41 6.56
N ILE A 68 -6.73 2.00 5.36
CA ILE A 68 -7.99 2.45 4.76
C ILE A 68 -9.19 2.01 5.62
N LEU A 69 -9.19 0.77 6.11
CA LEU A 69 -10.27 0.25 6.95
C LEU A 69 -10.36 1.01 8.27
N VAL A 70 -9.24 1.25 8.93
CA VAL A 70 -9.18 2.02 10.18
C VAL A 70 -9.74 3.42 9.95
N GLU A 71 -9.27 4.11 8.91
CA GLU A 71 -9.75 5.45 8.56
C GLU A 71 -11.26 5.46 8.27
N SER A 72 -11.75 4.48 7.50
CA SER A 72 -13.17 4.34 7.18
C SER A 72 -14.03 4.09 8.42
N VAL A 73 -13.58 3.22 9.33
CA VAL A 73 -14.28 2.91 10.59
C VAL A 73 -14.34 4.14 11.49
N ILE A 74 -13.22 4.85 11.66
CA ILE A 74 -13.17 6.08 12.46
C ILE A 74 -14.15 7.12 11.90
N ASN A 75 -14.08 7.38 10.59
CA ASN A 75 -14.96 8.33 9.94
C ASN A 75 -16.45 7.95 10.06
N SER A 76 -16.77 6.65 9.97
CA SER A 76 -18.15 6.17 10.18
C SER A 76 -18.64 6.37 11.62
N LEU A 77 -17.78 6.17 12.62
CA LEU A 77 -18.13 6.38 14.02
C LEU A 77 -18.33 7.87 14.34
N VAL A 78 -17.50 8.75 13.77
CA VAL A 78 -17.63 10.20 13.93
C VAL A 78 -18.93 10.71 13.29
N ASP A 79 -19.28 10.24 12.09
CA ASP A 79 -20.54 10.61 11.42
C ASP A 79 -21.78 10.23 12.24
N ARG A 80 -21.73 9.09 12.95
CA ARG A 80 -22.82 8.66 13.85
C ARG A 80 -22.99 9.52 15.11
N GLN A 81 -21.96 10.25 15.55
CA GLN A 81 -22.07 11.12 16.73
C GLN A 81 -22.59 12.53 16.38
N ASN A 82 -22.51 12.93 15.12
CA ASN A 82 -22.98 14.23 14.63
C ASN A 82 -24.42 14.20 14.06
N LYS A 83 -25.12 13.06 14.19
CA LYS A 83 -26.55 12.88 13.90
C LYS A 83 -27.33 12.69 15.18
#